data_AF-A0A3D4VSV0-F1
#
_entry.id   AF-A0A3D4VSV0-F1
#
_cell.length_a   1.000
_cell.length_b   1.000
_cell.length_c   1.000
_cell.angle_alpha   90.00
_cell.angle_beta   90.00
_cell.angle_gamma   90.00
#
_symmetry.space_group_name_H-M   'P 1'
#
loop_
_entity.id
_entity.type
_entity.pdbx_description
1 polymer ?
#
loop_
_entity_poly.entity_id
_entity_poly.type
_entity_poly.pdbx_seq_one_letter_code
_entity_poly.pdbx_strand_id
1 'polypeptide(L)'
;MYDFSKPKQKTLPAKLKNGKVIVLLPPNGYVLEAIGKMQYAEEAESIKLIYDVFHQLLNQNKNGVKISREEVLKYDVSEIQDFIAKDYMDFILSIQKNPN
;
A
#
# COMPACT_ATOMS: atom_id res chain seq x y z
N MET A 1 -32.85 14.55 9.51
CA MET A 1 -32.09 13.38 9.02
C MET A 1 -30.64 13.80 8.88
N TYR A 2 -29.73 13.30 9.71
CA TYR A 2 -28.30 13.55 9.52
C TYR A 2 -27.80 12.59 8.45
N ASP A 3 -27.77 13.05 7.21
CA ASP A 3 -27.09 12.33 6.13
C ASP A 3 -25.59 12.52 6.35
N PHE A 4 -24.98 11.59 7.07
CA PHE A 4 -23.54 11.47 7.20
C PHE A 4 -22.97 10.89 5.91
N SER A 5 -23.18 11.57 4.78
CA SER A 5 -22.34 11.47 3.59
C SER A 5 -20.95 12.03 3.91
N LYS A 6 -20.32 11.49 4.96
CA LYS A 6 -18.89 11.57 5.17
C LYS A 6 -18.32 10.89 3.93
N PRO A 7 -17.39 11.51 3.20
CA PRO A 7 -16.71 10.81 2.13
C PRO A 7 -16.23 9.50 2.72
N LYS A 8 -16.72 8.37 2.21
CA LYS A 8 -16.22 7.04 2.58
C LYS A 8 -14.75 7.12 2.25
N GLN A 9 -13.93 7.39 3.27
CA GLN A 9 -12.48 7.43 3.13
C GLN A 9 -12.14 6.10 2.47
N LYS A 10 -11.77 6.14 1.19
CA LYS A 10 -11.48 4.92 0.47
C LYS A 10 -10.26 4.35 1.18
N THR A 11 -10.44 3.17 1.73
CA THR A 11 -9.38 2.44 2.42
C THR A 11 -9.33 1.03 1.87
N LEU A 12 -8.13 0.50 1.69
CA LEU A 12 -7.94 -0.84 1.16
C LEU A 12 -7.65 -1.81 2.32
N PRO A 13 -8.57 -2.73 2.66
CA PRO A 13 -8.29 -3.76 3.65
C PRO A 13 -7.30 -4.78 3.08
N ALA A 14 -6.10 -4.85 3.64
CA ALA A 14 -5.08 -5.82 3.27
C ALA A 14 -4.93 -6.87 4.38
N LYS A 15 -4.99 -8.15 4.01
CA LYS A 15 -4.76 -9.26 4.93
C LYS A 15 -3.30 -9.68 4.88
N LEU A 16 -2.63 -9.62 6.04
CA LEU A 16 -1.26 -10.07 6.20
C LEU A 16 -1.18 -11.60 6.34
N LYS A 17 -0.03 -12.19 5.98
CA LYS A 17 0.26 -13.63 6.14
C LYS A 17 0.21 -14.07 7.61
N ASN A 18 0.48 -13.17 8.54
CA ASN A 18 0.29 -13.41 9.98
C ASN A 18 -1.17 -13.38 10.45
N GLY A 19 -2.14 -13.31 9.53
CA GLY A 19 -3.57 -13.31 9.84
C GLY A 19 -4.14 -11.96 10.29
N LYS A 20 -3.29 -10.94 10.49
CA LYS A 20 -3.71 -9.57 10.79
C LYS A 20 -4.32 -8.92 9.57
N VAL A 21 -5.48 -8.30 9.73
CA VAL A 21 -6.07 -7.43 8.71
C VAL A 21 -5.73 -5.99 9.05
N ILE A 22 -5.13 -5.28 8.11
CA ILE A 22 -4.81 -3.86 8.23
C ILE A 22 -5.59 -3.08 7.18
N VAL A 23 -5.88 -1.82 7.50
CA VAL A 23 -6.62 -0.93 6.60
C VAL A 23 -5.65 0.10 6.05
N LEU A 24 -5.27 -0.08 4.78
CA LEU A 24 -4.36 0.81 4.08
C LEU A 24 -5.03 2.12 3.70
N LEU A 25 -4.26 3.19 3.81
CA LEU A 25 -4.67 4.54 3.44
C LEU A 25 -4.21 4.85 2.00
N PRO A 26 -4.81 5.87 1.35
CA PRO A 26 -4.26 6.44 0.12
C PRO A 26 -2.75 6.65 0.23
N PRO A 27 -1.98 6.46 -0.85
CA PRO A 27 -0.56 6.75 -0.81
C PRO A 27 -0.36 8.22 -0.49
N ASN A 28 0.61 8.47 0.38
CA ASN A 28 1.15 9.81 0.48
C ASN A 28 2.10 10.04 -0.71
N GLY A 29 2.42 11.31 -1.01
CA GLY A 29 3.31 11.66 -2.12
C GLY A 29 4.64 10.88 -2.11
N TYR A 30 5.15 10.56 -0.92
CA TYR A 30 6.34 9.72 -0.75
C TYR A 30 6.17 8.29 -1.28
N VAL A 31 5.05 7.62 -0.94
CA VAL A 31 4.76 6.25 -1.40
C VAL A 31 4.59 6.22 -2.92
N LEU A 32 3.89 7.23 -3.46
CA LEU A 32 3.72 7.41 -4.91
C LEU A 32 5.05 7.58 -5.64
N GLU A 33 5.92 8.45 -5.14
CA GLU A 33 7.25 8.67 -5.72
C GLU A 33 8.09 7.39 -5.65
N ALA A 34 8.01 6.65 -4.55
CA ALA A 34 8.77 5.44 -4.37
C ALA A 34 8.28 4.29 -5.27
N ILE A 35 6.96 4.16 -5.50
CA ILE A 35 6.40 3.24 -6.52
C ILE A 35 6.88 3.64 -7.92
N GLY A 36 6.89 4.94 -8.23
CA GLY A 36 7.45 5.44 -9.49
C GLY A 36 8.91 5.04 -9.65
N LYS A 37 9.75 5.27 -8.62
CA LYS A 37 11.17 4.89 -8.63
C LYS A 37 11.40 3.39 -8.84
N MET A 38 10.57 2.51 -8.30
CA MET A 38 10.68 1.06 -8.55
C MET A 38 10.53 0.70 -10.03
N GLN A 39 9.69 1.40 -10.79
CA GLN A 39 9.52 1.12 -12.22
C GLN A 39 10.77 1.48 -13.04
N TYR A 40 11.58 2.42 -12.55
CA TYR A 40 12.75 2.94 -13.28
C TYR A 40 14.09 2.50 -12.70
N ALA A 41 14.11 1.87 -11.52
CA ALA A 41 15.33 1.45 -10.84
C ALA A 41 15.87 0.12 -11.41
N GLU A 42 17.20 -0.05 -11.32
CA GLU A 42 17.87 -1.31 -11.70
C GLU A 42 17.41 -2.46 -10.81
N GLU A 43 17.36 -3.68 -11.35
CA GLU A 43 16.77 -4.87 -10.72
C GLU A 43 17.16 -5.06 -9.25
N ALA A 44 18.44 -4.89 -8.91
CA ALA A 44 18.95 -5.06 -7.54
C ALA A 44 18.50 -3.95 -6.56
N GLU A 45 18.41 -2.71 -7.03
CA GLU A 45 17.94 -1.56 -6.24
C GLU A 45 16.40 -1.59 -6.11
N SER A 46 15.72 -2.01 -7.17
CA SER A 46 14.26 -2.18 -7.23
C SER A 46 13.76 -3.13 -6.16
N ILE A 47 14.43 -4.25 -5.92
CA ILE A 47 14.05 -5.21 -4.88
C ILE A 47 14.04 -4.55 -3.49
N LYS A 48 15.10 -3.82 -3.14
CA LYS A 48 15.17 -3.11 -1.84
C LYS A 48 14.07 -2.06 -1.72
N LEU A 49 13.84 -1.29 -2.79
CA LEU A 49 12.79 -0.27 -2.84
C LEU A 49 11.39 -0.90 -2.67
N ILE A 50 11.12 -2.02 -3.33
CA ILE A 50 9.84 -2.74 -3.23
C ILE A 50 9.57 -3.13 -1.77
N TYR A 51 10.54 -3.74 -1.09
CA TYR A 51 10.39 -4.10 0.32
C TYR A 51 10.22 -2.88 1.23
N ASP A 52 10.98 -1.81 1.01
CA ASP A 52 10.90 -0.60 1.84
C ASP A 52 9.54 0.08 1.70
N VAL A 53 9.05 0.22 0.47
CA VAL A 53 7.74 0.81 0.19
C VAL A 53 6.62 -0.06 0.70
N PHE A 54 6.69 -1.38 0.50
CA PHE A 54 5.67 -2.26 1.05
C PHE A 54 5.64 -2.17 2.57
N HIS A 55 6.80 -2.23 3.23
CA HIS A 55 6.90 -2.05 4.67
C HIS A 55 6.31 -0.71 5.13
N GLN A 56 6.62 0.38 4.42
CA GLN A 56 6.12 1.70 4.75
C GLN A 56 4.62 1.83 4.52
N LEU A 57 4.11 1.29 3.41
CA LEU A 57 2.70 1.23 3.04
C LEU A 57 1.89 0.44 4.08
N LEU A 58 2.40 -0.73 4.49
CA LEU A 58 1.78 -1.52 5.55
C LEU A 58 1.77 -0.75 6.87
N ASN A 59 2.86 -0.04 7.24
CA ASN A 59 2.92 0.79 8.44
C ASN A 59 2.04 2.05 8.33
N GLN A 60 1.73 2.51 7.11
CA GLN A 60 0.83 3.62 6.82
C GLN A 60 -0.65 3.14 6.79
N ASN A 61 -1.04 2.41 7.81
CA ASN A 61 -2.40 1.90 7.97
C ASN A 61 -3.19 2.72 9.01
N LYS A 62 -4.50 2.79 8.82
CA LYS A 62 -5.43 3.48 9.73
C LYS A 62 -5.50 2.83 11.12
N ASN A 63 -5.18 1.54 11.21
CA ASN A 63 -5.25 0.80 12.46
C ASN A 63 -4.05 1.09 13.40
N GLY A 64 -3.01 1.80 12.95
CA GLY A 64 -1.80 2.03 13.73
C GLY A 64 -0.98 0.76 13.99
N VAL A 65 -1.20 -0.29 13.19
CA VAL A 65 -0.46 -1.55 13.32
C VAL A 65 0.97 -1.33 12.85
N LYS A 66 1.95 -1.70 13.67
CA LYS A 66 3.35 -1.75 13.22
C LYS A 66 3.67 -3.11 12.66
N ILE A 67 4.14 -3.13 11.42
CA ILE A 67 4.60 -4.34 10.74
C ILE A 67 6.13 -4.30 10.78
N SER A 68 6.74 -5.38 11.27
CA SER A 68 8.20 -5.52 11.31
C SER A 68 8.74 -5.92 9.94
N ARG A 69 10.01 -5.63 9.65
CA ARG A 69 10.67 -6.05 8.40
C ARG A 69 10.65 -7.57 8.19
N GLU A 70 10.76 -8.35 9.26
CA GLU A 70 10.69 -9.81 9.22
C GLU A 70 9.37 -10.31 8.60
N GLU A 71 8.28 -9.60 8.84
CA GLU A 71 6.96 -9.92 8.30
C GLU A 71 6.90 -9.65 6.80
N VAL A 72 7.53 -8.56 6.38
CA VAL A 72 7.60 -8.12 4.98
C VAL A 72 8.52 -9.03 4.18
N LEU A 73 9.62 -9.50 4.78
CA LEU A 73 10.55 -10.47 4.19
C LEU A 73 9.93 -11.87 3.98
N LYS A 74 8.76 -12.16 4.55
CA LYS A 74 8.00 -13.40 4.27
C LYS A 74 7.26 -13.36 2.93
N TYR A 75 7.21 -12.20 2.28
CA TYR A 75 6.59 -12.04 0.99
C TYR A 75 7.67 -12.00 -0.08
N ASP A 76 7.43 -12.70 -1.18
CA ASP A 76 8.29 -12.58 -2.34
C ASP A 76 8.11 -11.21 -3.01
N VAL A 77 9.20 -10.70 -3.59
CA VAL A 77 9.20 -9.43 -4.33
C VAL A 77 8.10 -9.41 -5.38
N SER A 78 7.92 -10.51 -6.10
CA SER A 78 6.88 -10.66 -7.13
C SER A 78 5.47 -10.56 -6.56
N GLU A 79 5.21 -11.12 -5.37
CA GLU A 79 3.90 -11.00 -4.71
C GLU A 79 3.64 -9.54 -4.29
N ILE A 80 4.65 -8.89 -3.73
CA ILE A 80 4.56 -7.49 -3.30
C ILE A 80 4.31 -6.59 -4.52
N GLN A 81 5.07 -6.80 -5.59
CA GLN A 81 4.98 -6.00 -6.80
C GLN A 81 3.61 -6.19 -7.48
N ASP A 82 3.10 -7.44 -7.53
CA ASP A 82 1.75 -7.71 -8.06
C ASP A 82 0.68 -7.03 -7.21
N PHE A 83 0.79 -7.08 -5.88
CA PHE A 83 -0.11 -6.38 -4.96
C PHE A 83 -0.07 -4.86 -5.16
N ILE A 84 1.12 -4.26 -5.23
CA ILE A 84 1.26 -2.81 -5.42
C ILE A 84 0.73 -2.40 -6.79
N ALA A 85 1.05 -3.14 -7.86
CA ALA A 85 0.68 -2.78 -9.23
C ALA A 85 -0.79 -3.06 -9.57
N LYS A 86 -1.42 -4.07 -8.95
CA LYS A 86 -2.84 -4.39 -9.17
C LYS A 86 -3.72 -3.81 -8.07
N ASP A 87 -3.63 -4.36 -6.87
CA ASP A 87 -4.52 -4.02 -5.75
C ASP A 87 -4.37 -2.56 -5.32
N TYR A 88 -3.12 -2.14 -5.07
CA TYR A 88 -2.87 -0.80 -4.58
C TYR A 88 -3.01 0.27 -5.67
N MET A 89 -2.57 -0.01 -6.90
CA MET A 89 -2.72 0.91 -8.03
C MET A 89 -4.19 1.08 -8.45
N ASP A 90 -4.98 0.00 -8.46
CA ASP A 90 -6.43 0.10 -8.68
C ASP A 90 -7.10 0.93 -7.59
N PHE A 91 -6.69 0.74 -6.34
CA PHE A 91 -7.14 1.56 -5.22
C PHE A 91 -6.80 3.04 -5.43
N ILE A 92 -5.57 3.39 -5.83
CA ILE A 92 -5.16 4.77 -6.13
C ILE A 92 -6.03 5.36 -7.25
N LEU A 93 -6.18 4.63 -8.36
CA LEU A 93 -6.99 5.06 -9.50
C LEU A 93 -8.45 5.23 -9.12
N SER A 94 -8.97 4.36 -8.24
CA SER A 94 -10.33 4.45 -7.71
C SER A 94 -10.53 5.75 -6.92
N ILE A 95 -9.54 6.16 -6.11
CA ILE A 95 -9.55 7.44 -5.38
C ILE A 95 -9.50 8.62 -6.36
N GLN A 96 -8.64 8.57 -7.38
CA GLN A 96 -8.54 9.64 -8.38
C GLN A 96 -9.81 9.77 -9.23
N LYS A 97 -10.45 8.66 -9.63
CA LYS A 97 -11.67 8.67 -10.46
C LYS A 97 -12.93 9.10 -9.71
N ASN A 98 -12.96 8.94 -8.39
CA ASN A 98 -14.06 9.40 -7.55
C ASN A 98 -13.48 10.24 -6.41
N PRO A 99 -13.09 11.49 -6.69
CA PRO A 99 -12.58 12.40 -5.67
C PRO A 99 -13.64 12.83 -4.65
N ASN A 100 -14.93 12.52 -4.89
CA ASN A 100 -16.11 12.95 -4.15
C ASN A 100 -16.13 14.45 -3.88
#